data_AF-X6C927-F1
#
_entry.id   AF-X6C927-F1
#
_cell.length_a   1.000
_cell.length_b   1.000
_cell.length_c   1.000
_cell.angle_alpha   90.00
_cell.angle_beta   90.00
_cell.angle_gamma   90.00
#
_symmetry.space_group_name_H-M   'P 1'
#
loop_
_entity.id
_entity.type
_entity.pdbx_description
1 polymer ?
#
loop_
_entity_poly.entity_id
_entity_poly.type
_entity_poly.pdbx_seq_one_letter_code
_entity_poly.pdbx_strand_id
1 'polypeptide(L)' 'MRRREQEPSTPSIENAFSKLKSILRKAAARNIPELWDAIRDALPRFTAEECSNYFCAAGYEPE' A
#
# COMPACT_ATOMS: atom_id res chain seq x y z
N MET A 1 18.77 -21.44 -3.60
CA MET A 1 17.62 -20.74 -3.00
C MET A 1 16.83 -20.06 -4.11
N ARG A 2 15.66 -20.60 -4.50
CA ARG A 2 14.77 -19.85 -5.39
C ARG A 2 14.26 -18.65 -4.60
N ARG A 3 14.59 -17.42 -5.01
CA ARG A 3 13.75 -16.27 -4.66
C ARG A 3 12.35 -16.71 -5.05
N ARG A 4 11.40 -16.75 -4.12
CA ARG A 4 9.99 -16.89 -4.50
C ARG A 4 9.77 -15.74 -5.48
N GLU A 5 9.58 -16.07 -6.75
CA GLU A 5 9.16 -15.09 -7.75
C GLU A 5 7.91 -14.47 -7.14
N GLN A 6 8.02 -13.19 -6.76
CA GLN A 6 6.84 -12.41 -6.45
C GLN A 6 6.09 -12.39 -7.78
N GLU A 7 5.00 -13.17 -7.84
CA GLU A 7 3.99 -13.08 -8.88
C GLU A 7 3.72 -11.58 -9.12
N PRO A 8 3.75 -11.11 -10.39
CA PRO A 8 3.72 -9.68 -10.66
C PRO A 8 2.43 -9.12 -10.07
N SER A 9 2.58 -8.37 -8.98
CA SER A 9 1.47 -7.63 -8.41
C SER A 9 0.92 -6.70 -9.48
N THR A 10 -0.40 -6.52 -9.52
CA THR A 10 -0.98 -5.50 -10.39
C THR A 10 -0.31 -4.16 -10.07
N PRO A 11 0.07 -3.33 -11.06
CA PRO A 11 0.81 -2.10 -10.78
C PRO A 11 0.08 -1.16 -9.81
N SER A 12 -1.25 -1.24 -9.76
CA SER A 12 -2.09 -0.51 -8.80
C SER A 12 -1.92 -0.96 -7.35
N ILE A 13 -1.82 -2.27 -7.09
CA ILE A 13 -1.60 -2.78 -5.73
C ILE A 13 -0.20 -2.45 -5.24
N GLU A 14 0.81 -2.47 -6.13
CA GLU A 14 2.17 -2.07 -5.78
C GLU A 14 2.26 -0.60 -5.32
N ASN A 15 1.51 0.30 -5.97
CA ASN A 15 1.44 1.71 -5.59
C ASN A 15 0.85 1.87 -4.19
N ALA A 16 -0.28 1.22 -3.91
CA ALA A 16 -0.93 1.26 -2.60
C ALA A 16 -0.01 0.71 -1.49
N PHE A 17 0.63 -0.45 -1.72
CA PHE A 17 1.57 -1.02 -0.74
C PHE A 17 2.83 -0.19 -0.58
N SER A 18 3.29 0.50 -1.63
CA SER A 18 4.44 1.40 -1.53
C SER A 18 4.15 2.59 -0.61
N LYS A 19 2.97 3.19 -0.71
CA LYS A 19 2.50 4.20 0.24
C LYS A 19 2.38 3.65 1.66
N LEU A 20 1.73 2.49 1.84
CA LEU A 20 1.57 1.86 3.16
C LEU A 20 2.93 1.60 3.82
N LYS A 21 3.88 1.00 3.09
CA LYS A 21 5.25 0.77 3.56
C LYS A 21 5.95 2.07 3.99
N SER A 22 5.74 3.16 3.25
CA SER A 22 6.30 4.48 3.59
C SER A 22 5.75 5.00 4.93
N ILE A 23 4.43 4.89 5.14
CA ILE A 23 3.78 5.30 6.39
C ILE A 23 4.28 4.46 7.57
N LEU A 24 4.29 3.13 7.44
CA LEU A 24 4.69 2.23 8.52
C LEU A 24 6.18 2.38 8.89
N ARG A 25 7.06 2.64 7.91
CA ARG A 25 8.47 2.95 8.18
C ARG A 25 8.65 4.23 8.97
N LYS A 26 7.82 5.25 8.72
CA LYS A 26 7.82 6.51 9.48
C LYS A 26 7.27 6.33 10.90
N ALA A 27 6.27 5.46 11.07
CA ALA A 27 5.68 5.16 12.37
C ALA A 27 6.66 4.44 13.32
N ALA A 28 7.65 3.72 12.78
CA ALA A 28 8.74 3.08 13.53
C ALA A 28 8.28 2.16 14.69
N ALA A 29 7.08 1.57 14.59
CA ALA A 29 6.52 0.66 15.58
C ALA A 29 7.46 -0.51 15.90
N ARG A 30 7.60 -0.84 17.19
CA ARG A 30 8.53 -1.88 17.69
C ARG A 30 7.82 -3.10 18.28
N ASN A 31 6.50 -3.06 18.40
CA ASN A 31 5.68 -4.18 18.86
C ASN A 31 4.39 -4.32 18.04
N ILE A 32 3.71 -5.46 18.20
CA ILE A 32 2.51 -5.82 17.45
C ILE A 32 1.36 -4.83 17.70
N PRO A 33 1.03 -4.43 18.95
CA PRO A 33 0.00 -3.42 19.20
C PRO A 33 0.25 -2.09 18.47
N GLU A 34 1.46 -1.53 18.58
CA GLU A 34 1.83 -0.29 17.89
C GLU A 34 1.74 -0.43 16.36
N LEU A 35 2.09 -1.60 15.81
CA LEU A 35 1.94 -1.86 14.38
C LEU A 35 0.46 -1.86 13.96
N TRP A 36 -0.42 -2.46 14.77
CA TRP A 36 -1.86 -2.44 14.51
C TRP A 36 -2.43 -1.02 14.56
N ASP A 37 -2.02 -0.20 15.53
CA ASP A 37 -2.39 1.21 15.61
C ASP A 37 -1.88 1.99 14.39
N ALA A 38 -0.62 1.80 14.00
CA ALA A 38 -0.04 2.45 12.84
C ALA A 38 -0.77 2.07 11.52
N ILE A 39 -1.22 0.82 11.39
CA ILE A 39 -2.05 0.38 10.25
C ILE A 39 -3.43 1.06 10.31
N ARG A 40 -4.10 1.03 11.46
CA ARG A 40 -5.41 1.68 11.69
C ARG A 40 -5.37 3.16 11.27
N ASP A 41 -4.33 3.88 11.67
CA ASP A 41 -4.15 5.31 11.39
C ASP A 41 -3.72 5.60 9.94
N ALA A 42 -3.14 4.59 9.26
CA ALA A 42 -2.75 4.71 7.86
C ALA A 42 -3.94 4.59 6.91
N LEU A 43 -4.93 3.73 7.22
CA LEU A 43 -6.05 3.41 6.31
C LEU A 43 -6.86 4.64 5.87
N PRO A 44 -7.22 5.62 6.73
CA PRO A 44 -7.95 6.82 6.30
C PRO A 44 -7.18 7.69 5.31
N ARG A 45 -5.87 7.48 5.13
CA ARG A 45 -5.04 8.24 4.19
C ARG A 45 -5.15 7.75 2.75
N PHE A 46 -5.90 6.68 2.49
CA PHE A 46 -6.18 6.14 1.16
C PHE A 46 -7.57 6.59 0.73
N THR A 47 -7.65 7.76 0.08
CA THR A 47 -8.94 8.30 -0.37
C THR A 47 -9.43 7.57 -1.63
N ALA A 48 -10.73 7.64 -1.91
CA ALA A 48 -11.30 7.04 -3.12
C ALA A 48 -10.65 7.60 -4.41
N GLU A 49 -10.40 8.91 -4.44
CA GLU A 49 -9.71 9.59 -5.54
C GLU A 49 -8.29 9.05 -5.74
N GLU A 50 -7.52 8.90 -4.66
CA GLU A 50 -6.16 8.40 -4.75
C GLU A 50 -6.12 6.91 -5.18
N CYS A 51 -7.06 6.11 -4.67
CA CYS A 51 -7.21 4.73 -5.10
C CYS A 51 -7.51 4.65 -6.59
N SER A 52 -8.43 5.49 -7.10
CA SER A 52 -8.73 5.61 -8.54
C SER A 52 -7.47 5.98 -9.34
N ASN A 53 -6.66 6.90 -8.83
CA ASN A 53 -5.39 7.27 -9.47
C ASN A 53 -4.39 6.10 -9.55
N TYR A 54 -4.37 5.18 -8.58
CA TYR A 54 -3.54 3.97 -8.68
C TYR A 54 -3.99 3.04 -9.80
N PHE A 55 -5.29 2.93 -10.04
CA PHE A 55 -5.83 2.18 -11.18
C PHE A 55 -5.52 2.89 -12.51
N CYS A 56 -5.73 4.20 -12.60
CA CYS A 56 -5.38 4.98 -13.78
C CYS A 56 -3.88 4.87 -14.12
N ALA A 57 -3.01 4.99 -13.11
CA ALA A 57 -1.56 4.85 -13.28
C ALA A 57 -1.14 3.42 -13.72
N ALA A 58 -1.98 2.43 -13.47
CA ALA A 58 -1.80 1.05 -13.93
C ALA A 58 -2.43 0.78 -15.30
N GLY A 59 -3.00 1.80 -15.96
CA GLY A 59 -3.60 1.70 -17.29
C GLY A 59 -5.07 1.27 -17.31
N TYR A 60 -5.74 1.25 -16.16
CA TYR A 60 -7.19 1.05 -16.12
C TYR A 60 -7.90 2.37 -16.43
N GLU A 61 -8.81 2.37 -17.41
CA GLU A 61 -9.66 3.53 -17.68
C GLU A 61 -10.78 3.62 -16.62
N PRO A 62 -11.03 4.81 -16.05
CA PRO A 62 -12.24 5.04 -15.27
C PRO A 62 -13.46 4.96 -16.20
N GLU A 63 -14.53 4.27 -15.76
CA GLU A 63 -15.84 4.31 -16.44
C GLU A 63 -16.45 5.72 -16.45
#